data_AF-A0A925I6D0-F1
#
_entry.id   AF-A0A925I6D0-F1
#
_cell.length_a   1.000
_cell.length_b   1.000
_cell.length_c   1.000
_cell.angle_alpha   90.00
_cell.angle_beta   90.00
_cell.angle_gamma   90.00
#
_symmetry.space_group_name_H-M   'P 1'
#
loop_
_entity.id
_entity.type
_entity.pdbx_description
1 polymer ?
#
loop_
_entity_poly.entity_id
_entity_poly.type
_entity_poly.pdbx_seq_one_letter_code
_entity_poly.pdbx_strand_id
1 'polypeptide(L)'
;LATASDVDKPLLSAGALTLGPGEALAWSEMARGLLLHRVRLEPGRAEASVADYKIVAPTEWNFHPRGAVASILAQLPATAEDAAQMALQKRRISVLAAAFDPCVSYEIEFEHA
;
A
#
# COMPACT_ATOMS: atom_id res chain seq x y z
N LEU A 1 16.98 -0.22 -14.01
CA LEU A 1 18.00 -1.28 -13.98
C LEU A 1 18.63 -1.24 -12.59
N ALA A 2 18.44 -2.27 -11.77
CA ALA A 2 19.18 -2.44 -10.53
C ALA A 2 20.64 -2.77 -10.89
N THR A 3 21.60 -2.06 -10.29
CA THR A 3 23.02 -2.35 -10.43
C THR A 3 23.40 -3.53 -9.55
N ALA A 4 24.48 -4.23 -9.88
CA ALA A 4 25.00 -5.43 -9.21
C ALA A 4 25.39 -5.27 -7.72
N SER A 5 25.05 -4.14 -7.09
CA SER A 5 25.28 -3.82 -5.68
C SER A 5 24.09 -4.15 -4.76
N ASP A 6 22.94 -4.56 -5.29
CA ASP A 6 21.72 -4.83 -4.51
C ASP A 6 21.64 -6.25 -3.91
N VAL A 7 22.64 -7.10 -4.18
CA VAL A 7 22.61 -8.53 -3.81
C VAL A 7 22.75 -8.77 -2.30
N ASP A 8 23.23 -7.79 -1.54
CA ASP A 8 23.53 -7.93 -0.10
C ASP A 8 22.65 -7.03 0.80
N LYS A 9 21.64 -6.35 0.23
CA LYS A 9 20.69 -5.59 1.03
C LYS A 9 19.74 -6.58 1.71
N PRO A 10 19.60 -6.56 3.05
CA PRO A 10 18.69 -7.48 3.72
C PRO A 10 17.29 -7.33 3.12
N LEU A 11 16.71 -8.46 2.71
CA LEU A 11 15.34 -8.50 2.23
C LEU A 11 14.44 -8.01 3.37
N LEU A 12 13.69 -6.94 3.09
CA LEU A 12 12.83 -6.21 4.01
C LEU A 12 13.61 -5.43 5.08
N SER A 13 13.81 -4.13 4.82
CA SER A 13 14.41 -3.17 5.75
C SER A 13 13.38 -2.54 6.70
N ALA A 14 13.79 -2.29 7.95
CA ALA A 14 13.03 -1.48 8.90
C ALA A 14 13.93 -0.39 9.50
N GLY A 15 13.34 0.71 9.92
CA GLY A 15 14.07 1.84 10.49
C GLY A 15 13.17 2.89 11.10
N ALA A 16 13.80 3.90 11.70
CA ALA A 16 13.11 5.06 12.24
C ALA A 16 13.97 6.32 12.11
N LEU A 17 13.31 7.46 12.07
CA LEU A 17 13.89 8.79 11.99
C LEU A 17 13.14 9.72 12.95
N THR A 18 13.88 10.40 13.82
CA THR A 18 13.34 11.51 14.60
C THR A 18 13.09 12.70 13.68
N LEU A 19 11.85 13.20 13.65
CA LEU A 19 11.45 14.36 12.85
C LEU A 19 11.60 15.68 13.65
N GLY A 20 11.67 15.57 14.97
CA GLY A 20 11.83 16.69 15.91
C GLY A 20 11.63 16.23 17.36
N PRO A 21 11.68 17.15 18.34
CA PRO A 21 11.42 16.83 19.73
C PRO A 21 10.05 16.14 19.91
N GLY A 22 10.06 14.91 20.40
CA GLY A 22 8.85 14.12 20.63
C GLY A 22 8.15 13.64 19.36
N GLU A 23 8.76 13.73 18.16
CA GLU A 23 8.15 13.26 16.92
C GLU A 23 9.09 12.33 16.13
N ALA A 24 8.56 11.21 15.65
CA ALA A 24 9.31 10.24 14.87
C ALA A 24 8.47 9.60 13.77
N LEU A 25 9.15 9.23 12.68
CA LEU A 25 8.68 8.34 11.63
C LEU A 25 9.36 6.99 11.79
N ALA A 26 8.64 5.90 11.66
CA ALA A 26 9.17 4.55 11.56
C ALA A 26 8.62 3.85 10.33
N TRP A 27 9.40 2.94 9.77
CA TRP A 27 8.99 2.14 8.62
C TRP A 27 9.42 0.69 8.76
N SER A 28 8.67 -0.18 8.09
CA SER A 28 9.03 -1.58 7.86
C SER A 28 8.61 -1.96 6.45
N GLU A 29 9.55 -2.46 5.66
CA GLU A 29 9.22 -3.17 4.44
C GLU A 29 8.55 -4.50 4.83
N MET A 30 7.41 -4.80 4.22
CA MET A 30 6.63 -6.02 4.41
C MET A 30 6.46 -6.75 3.08
N ALA A 31 5.97 -7.99 3.12
CA ALA A 31 5.68 -8.76 1.90
C ALA A 31 4.77 -8.02 0.90
N ARG A 32 3.88 -7.16 1.39
CA ARG A 32 2.91 -6.37 0.58
C ARG A 32 3.36 -4.94 0.26
N GLY A 33 4.55 -4.54 0.69
CA GLY A 33 5.07 -3.18 0.54
C GLY A 33 5.41 -2.49 1.86
N LEU A 34 5.58 -1.17 1.82
CA LEU A 34 6.05 -0.36 2.94
C LEU A 34 4.92 -0.05 3.95
N LEU A 35 5.15 -0.35 5.23
CA LEU A 35 4.35 0.13 6.34
C LEU A 35 5.04 1.35 6.98
N LEU A 36 4.30 2.43 7.16
CA LEU A 36 4.77 3.68 7.77
C LEU A 36 4.00 4.01 9.04
N HIS A 37 4.70 4.45 10.07
CA HIS A 37 4.13 4.96 11.32
C HIS A 37 4.72 6.32 11.62
N ARG A 38 3.88 7.29 12.01
CA ARG A 38 4.31 8.56 12.57
C ARG A 38 3.72 8.71 13.96
N VAL A 39 4.56 8.99 14.94
CA VAL A 39 4.14 9.26 16.32
C VAL A 39 4.60 10.64 16.74
N ARG A 40 3.72 11.37 17.43
CA ARG A 40 4.06 12.58 18.17
C ARG A 40 3.67 12.40 19.63
N LEU A 41 4.56 12.76 20.54
CA LEU A 41 4.39 12.68 21.98
C LEU A 41 3.99 14.04 22.56
N GLU A 42 3.32 14.02 23.71
CA GLU A 42 3.00 15.24 24.46
C GLU A 42 4.29 15.91 24.97
N PRO A 43 4.48 17.22 24.74
CA PRO A 43 5.67 17.93 25.19
C PRO A 43 5.66 18.15 26.70
N GLY A 44 6.85 18.13 27.32
CA GLY A 44 7.03 18.57 28.71
C GLY A 44 6.45 17.65 29.79
N ARG A 45 6.01 16.43 29.45
CA ARG A 45 5.59 15.43 30.44
C ARG A 45 6.78 14.59 30.91
N ALA A 46 6.81 14.28 32.20
CA ALA A 46 7.77 13.35 32.79
C ALA A 46 7.56 11.91 32.27
N GLU A 47 6.31 11.55 31.98
CA GLU A 47 5.93 10.28 31.35
C GLU A 47 5.50 10.50 29.90
N ALA A 48 6.02 9.69 28.98
CA ALA A 48 5.68 9.77 27.57
C ALA A 48 4.21 9.38 27.34
N SER A 49 3.48 10.19 26.59
CA SER A 49 2.12 9.88 26.12
C SER A 49 1.96 10.35 24.67
N VAL A 50 1.14 9.62 23.90
CA VAL A 50 0.94 9.88 22.47
C VAL A 50 -0.04 11.04 22.29
N ALA A 51 0.44 12.11 21.66
CA ALA A 51 -0.36 13.28 21.27
C ALA A 51 -1.03 13.10 19.89
N ASP A 52 -0.36 12.41 18.97
CA ASP A 52 -0.92 12.04 17.66
C ASP A 52 -0.23 10.79 17.11
N TYR A 53 -0.97 9.97 16.37
CA TYR A 53 -0.46 8.78 15.73
C TYR A 53 -1.08 8.63 14.33
N LYS A 54 -0.23 8.43 13.33
CA LYS A 54 -0.64 8.13 11.95
C LYS A 54 0.02 6.85 11.50
N ILE A 55 -0.73 6.05 10.76
CA ILE A 55 -0.24 4.86 10.10
C ILE A 55 -0.60 5.01 8.63
N VAL A 56 0.28 4.54 7.75
CA VAL A 56 -0.14 4.22 6.39
C VAL A 56 0.36 2.83 6.03
N ALA A 57 -0.57 1.90 5.93
CA ALA A 57 -0.36 0.51 5.62
C ALA A 57 -0.15 0.29 4.11
N PRO A 58 0.51 -0.82 3.71
CA PRO A 58 0.69 -1.13 2.29
C PRO A 58 -0.63 -1.18 1.52
N THR A 59 -1.68 -1.74 2.11
CA THR A 59 -3.02 -1.79 1.50
C THR A 59 -3.59 -0.40 1.25
N GLU A 60 -3.36 0.57 2.16
CA GLU A 60 -3.87 1.94 2.00
C GLU A 60 -3.22 2.65 0.81
N TRP A 61 -1.89 2.57 0.62
CA TRP A 61 -1.24 3.16 -0.55
C TRP A 61 -1.58 2.41 -1.84
N ASN A 62 -1.62 1.07 -1.81
CA ASN A 62 -1.86 0.25 -2.99
C ASN A 62 -3.28 0.44 -3.55
N PHE A 63 -4.28 0.54 -2.68
CA PHE A 63 -5.70 0.69 -3.02
C PHE A 63 -6.23 2.13 -2.90
N HIS A 64 -5.35 3.10 -2.65
CA HIS A 64 -5.70 4.52 -2.74
C HIS A 64 -6.28 4.83 -4.14
N PRO A 65 -7.23 5.78 -4.30
CA PRO A 65 -7.79 6.15 -5.62
C PRO A 65 -6.74 6.61 -6.65
N ARG A 66 -5.55 7.00 -6.20
CA ARG A 66 -4.37 7.34 -7.02
C ARG A 66 -3.21 6.35 -6.84
N GLY A 67 -3.50 5.18 -6.31
CA GLY A 67 -2.55 4.12 -5.97
C GLY A 67 -2.23 3.21 -7.15
N ALA A 68 -1.43 2.18 -6.87
CA ALA A 68 -0.96 1.24 -7.88
C ALA A 68 -2.11 0.45 -8.52
N VAL A 69 -3.06 -0.06 -7.73
CA VAL A 69 -4.19 -0.84 -8.23
C VAL A 69 -5.06 0.01 -9.16
N ALA A 70 -5.42 1.23 -8.74
CA ALA A 70 -6.19 2.16 -9.56
C ALA A 70 -5.48 2.49 -10.89
N SER A 71 -4.17 2.70 -10.84
CA SER A 71 -3.36 2.99 -12.04
C SER A 71 -3.29 1.82 -13.01
N ILE A 72 -3.30 0.58 -12.51
CA ILE A 72 -3.33 -0.63 -13.35
C ILE A 72 -4.73 -0.84 -13.94
N LEU A 73 -5.79 -0.66 -13.14
CA LEU A 73 -7.18 -0.76 -13.60
C LEU A 73 -7.48 0.25 -14.72
N ALA A 74 -6.96 1.47 -14.62
CA ALA A 74 -7.12 2.52 -15.63
C ALA A 74 -6.49 2.17 -17.00
N GLN A 75 -5.58 1.19 -17.05
CA GLN A 75 -4.96 0.71 -18.29
C GLN A 75 -5.74 -0.45 -18.94
N LEU A 76 -6.73 -1.01 -18.25
CA LEU A 76 -7.60 -2.02 -18.84
C LEU A 76 -8.59 -1.37 -19.82
N PRO A 77 -9.00 -2.07 -20.90
CA PRO A 77 -10.02 -1.57 -21.80
C PRO A 77 -11.31 -1.20 -21.03
N ALA A 78 -11.87 -0.02 -21.27
CA ALA A 78 -13.07 0.43 -20.56
C ALA A 78 -14.33 -0.39 -20.91
N THR A 79 -14.32 -1.05 -22.07
CA THR A 79 -15.45 -1.81 -22.61
C THR A 79 -14.99 -3.19 -23.05
N ALA A 80 -15.85 -4.18 -22.86
CA ALA A 80 -15.74 -5.49 -23.49
C ALA A 80 -16.76 -5.57 -24.63
N GLU A 81 -16.31 -5.95 -25.82
CA GLU A 81 -17.16 -6.05 -27.02
C GLU A 81 -18.00 -7.33 -27.02
N ASP A 82 -17.55 -8.35 -26.29
CA ASP A 82 -18.23 -9.64 -26.18
C ASP A 82 -18.08 -10.28 -24.78
N ALA A 83 -18.80 -11.39 -24.58
CA ALA A 83 -18.80 -12.13 -23.32
C ALA A 83 -17.43 -12.72 -22.96
N ALA A 84 -16.60 -13.08 -23.95
CA ALA A 84 -15.29 -13.65 -23.72
C ALA A 84 -14.29 -12.58 -23.23
N GLN A 85 -14.32 -11.39 -23.84
CA GLN A 85 -13.56 -10.22 -23.40
C GLN A 85 -13.98 -9.81 -21.98
N MET A 86 -15.28 -9.81 -21.68
CA MET A 86 -15.80 -9.51 -20.34
C MET A 86 -15.29 -10.54 -19.31
N ALA A 87 -15.35 -11.84 -19.62
CA ALA A 87 -14.84 -12.89 -18.74
C ALA A 87 -13.32 -12.76 -18.50
N LEU A 88 -12.56 -12.41 -19.54
CA LEU A 88 -11.13 -12.16 -19.43
C LEU A 88 -10.82 -10.95 -18.54
N GLN A 89 -11.58 -9.87 -18.68
CA GLN A 89 -11.42 -8.67 -17.87
C GLN A 89 -11.71 -8.94 -16.39
N LYS A 90 -12.83 -9.61 -16.08
CA LYS A 90 -13.16 -10.04 -14.72
C LYS A 90 -12.03 -10.86 -14.11
N ARG A 91 -11.48 -11.83 -14.86
CA ARG A 91 -10.34 -12.64 -14.43
C ARG A 91 -9.09 -11.80 -14.16
N ARG A 92 -8.76 -10.83 -15.02
CA ARG A 92 -7.61 -9.92 -14.82
C ARG A 92 -7.75 -9.12 -13.53
N ILE A 93 -8.95 -8.61 -13.25
CA ILE A 93 -9.23 -7.84 -12.03
C ILE A 93 -9.11 -8.73 -10.79
N SER A 94 -9.64 -9.96 -10.82
CA SER A 94 -9.48 -10.90 -9.71
C SER A 94 -8.01 -11.29 -9.46
N VAL A 95 -7.23 -11.50 -10.53
CA VAL A 95 -5.79 -11.76 -10.42
C VAL A 95 -5.04 -10.56 -9.86
N LEU A 96 -5.42 -9.34 -10.25
CA LEU A 96 -4.84 -8.12 -9.71
C LEU A 96 -5.10 -8.00 -8.20
N ALA A 97 -6.33 -8.22 -7.77
CA ALA A 97 -6.68 -8.19 -6.35
C ALA A 97 -5.89 -9.26 -5.55
N ALA A 98 -5.78 -10.47 -6.09
CA ALA A 98 -4.98 -11.54 -5.47
C ALA A 98 -3.47 -11.23 -5.42
N ALA A 99 -2.93 -10.56 -6.45
CA ALA A 99 -1.52 -10.19 -6.50
C ALA A 99 -1.16 -9.10 -5.47
N PHE A 100 -2.08 -8.17 -5.19
CA PHE A 100 -1.90 -7.14 -4.17
C PHE A 100 -2.30 -7.58 -2.76
N ASP A 101 -3.05 -8.68 -2.63
CA ASP A 101 -3.40 -9.36 -1.38
C ASP A 101 -3.86 -8.37 -0.26
N PRO A 102 -4.97 -7.64 -0.45
CA PRO A 102 -5.45 -6.71 0.56
C PRO A 102 -5.73 -7.48 1.86
N CYS A 103 -5.13 -7.03 2.96
CA CYS A 103 -5.28 -7.65 4.27
C CYS A 103 -6.62 -7.32 4.99
N VAL A 104 -7.61 -6.86 4.22
CA VAL A 104 -8.95 -6.47 4.67
C VAL A 104 -9.97 -7.10 3.73
N SER A 105 -11.20 -7.27 4.20
CA SER A 105 -12.30 -7.73 3.34
C SER A 105 -12.51 -6.75 2.19
N TYR A 106 -12.71 -7.28 0.99
CA TYR A 106 -13.00 -6.49 -0.21
C TYR A 106 -14.02 -7.21 -1.09
N GLU A 107 -14.73 -6.42 -1.90
CA GLU A 107 -15.68 -6.89 -2.89
C GLU A 107 -15.33 -6.26 -4.25
N ILE A 108 -15.60 -6.98 -5.33
CA ILE A 108 -15.42 -6.51 -6.71
C ILE A 108 -16.80 -6.52 -7.37
N GLU A 109 -17.27 -5.34 -7.71
CA GLU A 109 -18.54 -5.15 -8.41
C GLU A 109 -18.28 -4.81 -9.88
N PHE A 110 -19.17 -5.29 -10.75
CA PHE A 110 -19.11 -5.03 -12.19
C PHE A 110 -20.44 -4.37 -12.59
N GLU A 111 -20.39 -3.08 -12.89
CA GLU A 111 -21.54 -2.35 -13.42
C GLU A 111 -21.59 -2.50 -14.95
N HIS A 112 -22.80 -2.68 -15.48
CA HIS A 112 -23.03 -2.62 -16.92
C HIS A 112 -23.36 -1.17 -17.27
N ALA A 113 -22.60 -0.58 -18.19
CA ALA A 113 -22.93 0.71 -18.80
C ALA A 113 -24.04 0.55 -19.84
#